data_AF-A0A1Q3WRT6-F1
#
_entry.id   AF-A0A1Q3WRT6-F1
#
_cell.length_a   1.000
_cell.length_b   1.000
_cell.length_c   1.000
_cell.angle_alpha   90.00
_cell.angle_beta   90.00
_cell.angle_gamma   90.00
#
_symmetry.space_group_name_H-M   'P 1'
#
loop_
_entity.id
_entity.type
_entity.pdbx_description
1 polymer ?
#
loop_
_entity_poly.entity_id
_entity_poly.type
_entity_poly.pdbx_seq_one_letter_code
_entity_poly.pdbx_strand_id
1 'polypeptide(L)'
;MSTDNLFLFLDMIRAELQGVSDDDWERFKRSISEHAGGSRLYVPARSRKRDHLDQLAKLGAEADAQEISRLLGVSVRQAQRLKRLRG
;
A
#
# COMPACT_ATOMS: atom_id res chain seq x y z
N MET A 1 -5.87 -16.56 -13.84
CA MET A 1 -6.55 -15.70 -12.85
C MET A 1 -5.92 -16.00 -11.50
N SER A 2 -4.95 -15.21 -11.07
CA SER A 2 -4.23 -15.46 -9.82
C SER A 2 -5.13 -15.10 -8.65
N THR A 3 -5.72 -16.13 -8.04
CA THR A 3 -6.32 -16.03 -6.73
C THR A 3 -5.17 -15.90 -5.74
N ASP A 4 -4.75 -14.66 -5.50
CA ASP A 4 -3.78 -14.28 -4.49
C ASP A 4 -4.26 -14.80 -3.13
N ASN A 5 -3.78 -16.00 -2.78
CA ASN A 5 -4.24 -16.75 -1.63
C ASN A 5 -3.58 -16.15 -0.38
N LEU A 6 -4.40 -15.71 0.57
CA LEU A 6 -3.98 -15.18 1.87
C LEU A 6 -2.86 -16.01 2.51
N PHE A 7 -2.93 -17.35 2.39
CA PHE A 7 -1.89 -18.23 2.93
C PHE A 7 -0.53 -18.06 2.27
N LEU A 8 -0.46 -17.83 0.95
CA LEU A 8 0.81 -17.56 0.25
C LEU A 8 1.45 -16.24 0.73
N PHE A 9 0.64 -15.22 1.01
CA PHE A 9 1.13 -13.95 1.57
C PHE A 9 1.64 -14.13 2.99
N LEU A 10 0.92 -14.89 3.82
CA LEU A 10 1.35 -15.18 5.18
C LEU A 10 2.67 -15.96 5.17
N ASP A 11 2.84 -16.94 4.30
CA ASP A 11 4.09 -17.70 4.18
C ASP A 11 5.27 -16.82 3.77
N MET A 12 5.06 -15.86 2.87
CA MET A 12 6.09 -14.88 2.49
C MET A 12 6.46 -13.96 3.68
N ILE A 13 5.48 -13.51 4.46
CA ILE A 13 5.71 -12.72 5.68
C ILE A 13 6.47 -13.55 6.73
N ARG A 14 6.14 -14.84 6.87
CA ARG A 14 6.82 -15.77 7.79
C ARG A 14 8.31 -15.88 7.47
N ALA A 15 8.67 -15.93 6.20
CA ALA A 15 10.06 -16.06 5.76
C ALA A 15 10.94 -14.85 6.18
N GLU A 16 10.34 -13.67 6.30
CA GLU A 16 11.04 -12.43 6.67
C GLU A 16 11.07 -12.17 8.19
N LEU A 17 10.23 -12.86 8.97
CA LEU A 17 10.14 -12.67 10.42
C LEU A 17 11.01 -13.66 11.19
N GLN A 18 12.19 -13.18 11.63
CA GLN A 18 13.05 -13.93 12.54
C GLN A 18 12.60 -13.75 14.00
N GLY A 19 12.65 -14.84 14.79
CA GLY A 19 12.40 -14.79 16.24
C GLY A 19 10.94 -14.91 16.69
N VAL A 20 10.00 -15.11 15.77
CA VAL A 20 8.60 -15.42 16.11
C VAL A 20 8.45 -16.94 16.27
N SER A 21 7.93 -17.40 17.40
CA SER A 21 7.70 -18.83 17.65
C SER A 21 6.65 -19.40 16.69
N ASP A 22 6.71 -20.71 16.43
CA ASP A 22 5.71 -21.37 15.58
C ASP A 22 4.30 -21.30 16.22
N ASP A 23 4.22 -21.38 17.55
CA ASP A 23 2.96 -21.29 18.29
C ASP A 23 2.30 -19.91 18.17
N ASP A 24 3.09 -18.83 18.27
CA ASP A 24 2.59 -17.47 18.09
C ASP A 24 2.15 -17.22 16.65
N TRP A 25 2.89 -17.81 15.69
CA TRP A 25 2.56 -17.74 14.27
C TRP A 25 1.24 -18.45 13.96
N GLU A 26 1.01 -19.64 14.52
CA GLU A 26 -0.25 -20.37 14.37
C GLU A 26 -1.44 -19.63 15.01
N ARG A 27 -1.24 -19.04 16.19
CA ARG A 27 -2.26 -18.19 16.83
C ARG A 27 -2.63 -16.99 15.95
N PHE A 28 -1.63 -16.35 15.35
CA PHE A 28 -1.83 -15.24 14.42
C PHE A 28 -2.60 -15.66 13.17
N LYS A 29 -2.18 -16.77 12.52
CA LYS A 29 -2.89 -17.32 11.35
C LYS A 29 -4.34 -17.65 11.66
N ARG A 30 -4.61 -18.22 12.84
CA ARG A 30 -5.98 -18.54 13.29
C ARG A 30 -6.81 -17.28 13.50
N SER A 31 -6.26 -16.28 14.19
CA SER A 31 -6.95 -14.98 14.39
C SER A 31 -7.31 -14.31 13.07
N ILE A 32 -6.40 -14.32 12.08
CA ILE A 32 -6.70 -13.79 10.74
C ILE A 32 -7.77 -14.63 10.05
N SER A 33 -7.66 -15.95 10.11
CA SER A 33 -8.62 -16.86 9.47
C SER A 33 -10.02 -16.78 10.10
N GLU A 34 -10.16 -16.46 11.38
CA GLU A 34 -11.46 -16.25 12.02
C GLU A 34 -12.11 -14.93 11.59
N HIS A 35 -11.32 -13.88 11.39
CA HIS A 35 -11.83 -12.55 11.02
C HIS A 35 -11.99 -12.36 9.50
N ALA A 36 -11.19 -13.05 8.70
CA ALA A 36 -11.14 -12.91 7.25
C ALA A 36 -11.48 -14.21 6.48
N GLY A 37 -11.56 -15.35 7.16
CA GLY A 37 -11.94 -16.63 6.55
C GLY A 37 -13.37 -16.59 6.05
N GLY A 38 -13.56 -16.89 4.77
CA GLY A 38 -14.85 -16.80 4.08
C GLY A 38 -15.09 -15.46 3.38
N SER A 39 -14.27 -14.44 3.65
CA SER A 39 -14.35 -13.15 2.95
C SER A 39 -13.28 -13.08 1.86
N ARG A 40 -13.69 -12.81 0.61
CA ARG A 40 -12.74 -12.43 -0.44
C ARG A 40 -12.24 -11.03 -0.11
N LEU A 41 -11.13 -10.94 0.63
CA LEU A 41 -10.48 -9.69 0.98
C LEU A 41 -10.12 -8.95 -0.31
N TYR A 42 -10.91 -7.92 -0.64
CA TYR A 42 -10.52 -6.97 -1.66
C TYR A 42 -9.40 -6.12 -1.08
N VAL A 43 -8.16 -6.46 -1.44
CA VAL A 43 -7.03 -5.58 -1.23
C VAL A 43 -7.03 -4.62 -2.41
N PRO A 44 -7.50 -3.36 -2.25
CA PRO A 44 -7.36 -2.38 -3.32
C PRO A 44 -5.87 -2.30 -3.64
N ALA A 45 -5.50 -2.60 -4.88
CA ALA A 45 -4.17 -2.29 -5.39
C ALA A 45 -3.88 -0.85 -4.99
N ARG A 46 -2.74 -0.61 -4.32
CA ARG A 46 -2.36 0.70 -3.82
C ARG A 46 -2.54 1.68 -4.97
N SER A 47 -3.58 2.50 -4.89
CA SER A 47 -3.96 3.28 -6.06
C SER A 47 -2.80 4.22 -6.36
N ARG A 48 -2.34 4.30 -7.62
CA ARG A 48 -1.30 5.26 -8.02
C ARG A 48 -1.60 6.67 -7.49
N LYS A 49 -2.88 7.01 -7.36
CA LYS A 49 -3.35 8.25 -6.74
C LYS A 49 -2.90 8.40 -5.28
N ARG A 50 -3.08 7.37 -4.44
CA ARG A 50 -2.68 7.42 -3.02
C ARG A 50 -1.17 7.46 -2.87
N ASP A 51 -0.43 6.72 -3.71
CA ASP A 51 1.03 6.80 -3.76
C ASP A 51 1.52 8.19 -4.15
N HIS A 52 0.91 8.80 -5.17
CA HIS A 52 1.23 10.17 -5.57
C HIS A 52 0.90 11.18 -4.45
N LEU A 53 -0.17 10.97 -3.68
CA LEU A 53 -0.51 11.83 -2.55
C LEU A 53 0.46 11.66 -1.38
N ASP A 54 0.88 10.44 -1.06
CA ASP A 54 1.91 10.19 -0.04
C ASP A 54 3.26 10.81 -0.45
N GLN A 55 3.63 10.71 -1.73
CA GLN A 55 4.84 11.34 -2.28
C GLN A 55 4.74 12.87 -2.29
N LEU A 56 3.56 13.42 -2.56
CA LEU A 56 3.28 14.86 -2.46
C LEU A 56 3.30 15.39 -1.03
N ALA A 57 2.87 14.60 -0.05
CA ALA A 57 2.92 14.97 1.36
C ALA A 57 4.37 15.11 1.86
N LYS A 58 5.30 14.35 1.28
CA LYS A 58 6.74 14.45 1.55
C LYS A 58 7.39 15.69 0.92
N LEU A 59 6.79 16.26 -0.13
CA LEU A 59 7.25 17.52 -0.71
C LEU A 59 6.77 18.70 0.16
N GLY A 60 7.63 19.71 0.37
CA GLY A 60 7.25 20.94 1.04
C GLY A 60 6.07 21.64 0.34
N ALA A 61 5.35 22.53 1.05
CA ALA A 61 4.22 23.27 0.48
C ALA A 61 4.64 24.16 -0.73
N GLU A 62 5.90 24.55 -0.77
CA GLU A 62 6.52 25.39 -1.80
C GLU A 62 6.88 24.64 -3.10
N ALA A 63 6.75 23.30 -3.14
CA ALA A 63 7.13 22.54 -4.33
C ALA A 63 6.35 23.02 -5.57
N ASP A 64 7.09 23.27 -6.66
CA ASP A 64 6.53 23.78 -7.90
C ASP A 64 5.86 22.65 -8.71
N ALA A 65 4.88 22.99 -9.55
CA ALA A 65 4.17 22.05 -10.40
C ALA A 65 5.11 21.33 -11.40
N GLN A 66 6.17 22.01 -11.87
CA GLN A 66 7.21 21.35 -12.68
C GLN A 66 7.96 20.26 -11.89
N GLU A 67 8.28 20.51 -10.62
CA GLU A 67 8.99 19.55 -9.76
C GLU A 67 8.13 18.33 -9.46
N ILE A 68 6.85 18.56 -9.12
CA ILE A 68 5.85 17.53 -8.89
C ILE A 68 5.65 16.68 -10.16
N SER A 69 5.58 17.32 -11.32
CA SER A 69 5.42 16.65 -12.62
C SER A 69 6.58 15.69 -12.90
N ARG A 70 7.83 16.13 -12.67
CA ARG A 70 9.03 15.30 -12.85
C ARG A 70 9.08 14.15 -11.84
N LEU A 71 8.79 14.42 -10.57
CA LEU A 71 8.88 13.42 -9.50
C LEU A 71 7.86 12.29 -9.71
N LEU A 72 6.62 12.64 -10.07
CA LEU A 72 5.52 11.69 -10.20
C LEU A 72 5.37 11.12 -11.62
N GLY A 73 6.14 11.62 -12.59
CA GLY A 73 6.01 11.22 -13.99
C GLY A 73 4.64 11.55 -14.60
N VAL A 74 4.00 12.63 -14.13
CA VAL A 74 2.66 13.06 -14.57
C VAL A 74 2.74 14.38 -15.33
N SER A 75 1.74 14.70 -16.15
CA SER A 75 1.67 16.02 -16.81
C SER A 75 1.62 17.18 -15.80
N VAL A 76 2.13 18.35 -16.19
CA VAL A 76 2.09 19.57 -15.35
C VAL A 76 0.65 19.93 -14.96
N ARG A 77 -0.33 19.73 -15.85
CA ARG A 77 -1.76 19.93 -15.55
C ARG A 77 -2.25 19.00 -14.43
N GLN A 78 -1.80 17.75 -14.44
CA GLN A 78 -2.13 16.77 -13.41
C GLN A 78 -1.41 17.09 -12.09
N ALA A 79 -0.16 17.57 -12.14
CA ALA A 79 0.57 18.06 -10.98
C ALA A 79 -0.13 19.25 -10.30
N GLN A 80 -0.61 20.24 -11.08
CA GLN A 80 -1.40 21.36 -10.56
C GLN A 80 -2.69 20.90 -9.88
N ARG A 81 -3.41 19.95 -10.51
CA ARG A 81 -4.62 19.36 -9.92
C ARG A 81 -4.33 18.65 -8.61
N LEU A 82 -3.23 17.90 -8.53
CA LEU A 82 -2.83 17.20 -7.31
C LEU A 82 -2.38 18.18 -6.21
N LYS A 83 -1.67 19.26 -6.54
CA LYS A 83 -1.34 20.34 -5.59
C LYS A 83 -2.59 20.98 -4.99
N ARG A 84 -3.64 21.22 -5.80
CA ARG A 84 -4.94 21.73 -5.32
C ARG A 84 -5.72 20.75 -4.46
N LEU A 85 -5.52 19.44 -4.63
CA LEU A 85 -6.17 18.41 -3.81
C LEU A 85 -5.47 18.19 -2.46
N ARG A 86 -4.25 18.69 -2.31
CA ARG A 86 -3.45 18.63 -1.08
C ARG A 86 -3.78 19.80 -0.13
N GLY A 87 -4.11 20.97 -0.68
CA GLY A 87 -4.58 22.14 0.08
C GLY A 87 -6.05 22.03 0.41
#